data_AF-A0A9D2GIT8-F1
#
_entry.id   AF-A0A9D2GIT8-F1
#
_cell.length_a   1.000
_cell.length_b   1.000
_cell.length_c   1.000
_cell.angle_alpha   90.00
_cell.angle_beta   90.00
_cell.angle_gamma   90.00
#
_symmetry.space_group_name_H-M   'P 1'
#
loop_
_entity.id
_entity.type
_entity.pdbx_description
1 polymer ?
#
loop_
_entity_poly.entity_id
_entity_poly.type
_entity_poly.pdbx_seq_one_letter_code
_entity_poly.pdbx_strand_id
1 'polypeptide(L)'
;MATIIMSDQAAAMGLPEIAMLATLIFVFQGFFGFPLTSFFLRKEGRVMIEQFRKNKSSKSSAKTSAASGTAVSKATVSEKKTINSLVPEKYKTPTYYLTKLGILAVIVYIINLFTGQFFSQTILEIAIGVIGVMCGFLEKEPLKKAQSMGILQLCLTASFMRNFADSTPQQLFGLIVPIFGFLVMASIAIAVASILVGKVMKFSVSMSMAIGLNCFLGFPFNYIICDEAVNAVGETEEEREYLNGILMPKMIISGIVAVSMVSTLVAGMFVGMM
;
A
#
# COMPACT_ATOMS: atom_id res chain seq x y z
N MET A 1 -8.93 6.98 1.75
CA MET A 1 -10.31 6.66 2.20
C MET A 1 -10.66 7.36 3.49
N ALA A 2 -9.97 7.10 4.61
CA ALA A 2 -10.26 7.77 5.89
C ALA A 2 -10.38 9.31 5.79
N THR A 3 -9.48 9.98 5.07
CA THR A 3 -9.54 11.43 4.84
C THR A 3 -10.86 11.87 4.20
N ILE A 4 -11.34 11.16 3.18
CA ILE A 4 -12.59 11.50 2.49
C ILE A 4 -13.77 11.31 3.44
N ILE A 5 -13.84 10.15 4.11
CA ILE A 5 -14.90 9.82 5.07
C ILE A 5 -14.98 10.85 6.20
N MET A 6 -13.83 11.19 6.80
CA MET A 6 -13.74 12.16 7.88
C MET A 6 -14.05 13.59 7.40
N SER A 7 -13.60 13.96 6.20
CA SER A 7 -13.84 15.30 5.64
C SER A 7 -15.32 15.48 5.28
N ASP A 8 -15.96 14.48 4.70
CA ASP A 8 -17.38 14.52 4.35
C ASP A 8 -18.25 14.61 5.61
N GLN A 9 -17.93 13.83 6.65
CA GLN A 9 -18.66 13.90 7.93
C GLN A 9 -18.43 15.25 8.64
N ALA A 10 -17.19 15.74 8.68
CA ALA A 10 -16.89 17.04 9.26
C ALA A 10 -17.62 18.18 8.53
N ALA A 11 -17.67 18.13 7.18
CA ALA A 11 -18.45 19.07 6.39
C ALA A 11 -19.96 18.97 6.68
N ALA A 12 -20.50 17.75 6.82
CA ALA A 12 -21.91 17.53 7.17
C ALA A 12 -22.28 18.09 8.56
N MET A 13 -21.34 18.11 9.50
CA MET A 13 -21.50 18.71 10.82
C MET A 13 -21.24 20.23 10.85
N GLY A 14 -20.95 20.87 9.71
CA GLY A 14 -20.65 22.29 9.65
C GLY A 14 -19.26 22.66 10.21
N LEU A 15 -18.30 21.72 10.18
CA LEU A 15 -16.92 21.89 10.64
C LEU A 15 -15.92 21.85 9.46
N PRO A 16 -15.98 22.80 8.50
CA PRO A 16 -15.14 22.79 7.30
C PRO A 16 -13.64 22.92 7.61
N GLU A 17 -13.28 23.57 8.72
CA GLU A 17 -11.87 23.68 9.16
C GLU A 17 -11.25 22.32 9.49
N ILE A 18 -12.03 21.40 10.06
CA ILE A 18 -11.57 20.03 10.38
C ILE A 18 -11.43 19.20 9.11
N ALA A 19 -12.36 19.34 8.16
CA ALA A 19 -12.26 18.69 6.85
C ALA A 19 -11.01 19.15 6.07
N MET A 20 -10.74 20.46 6.11
CA MET A 20 -9.54 21.07 5.51
C MET A 20 -8.27 20.55 6.19
N LEU A 21 -8.24 20.51 7.54
CA LEU A 21 -7.11 19.97 8.30
C LEU A 21 -6.83 18.51 7.94
N ALA A 22 -7.86 17.66 7.87
CA ALA A 22 -7.70 16.24 7.50
C ALA A 22 -7.12 16.07 6.09
N THR A 23 -7.57 16.89 5.13
CA THR A 23 -7.06 16.88 3.77
C THR A 23 -5.62 17.37 3.70
N LEU A 24 -5.30 18.45 4.41
CA LEU A 24 -3.94 18.97 4.47
C LEU A 24 -2.96 17.97 5.12
N ILE A 25 -3.34 17.32 6.22
CA ILE A 25 -2.53 16.26 6.82
C ILE A 25 -2.23 15.17 5.78
N PHE A 26 -3.23 14.73 5.01
CA PHE A 26 -3.03 13.74 3.95
C PHE A 26 -2.08 14.22 2.85
N VAL A 27 -2.13 15.50 2.45
CA VAL A 27 -1.20 16.05 1.46
C VAL A 27 0.22 16.15 2.02
N PHE A 28 0.36 16.64 3.25
CA PHE A 28 1.67 16.91 3.85
C PHE A 28 2.35 15.66 4.41
N GLN A 29 1.62 14.59 4.73
CA GLN A 29 2.21 13.37 5.29
C GLN A 29 3.23 12.73 4.34
N GLY A 30 3.09 12.92 3.03
CA GLY A 30 4.04 12.41 2.03
C GLY A 30 5.46 12.96 2.23
N PHE A 31 5.58 14.22 2.65
CA PHE A 31 6.89 14.85 2.91
C PHE A 31 7.64 14.22 4.10
N PHE A 32 6.92 13.62 5.04
CA PHE A 32 7.51 12.88 6.17
C PHE A 32 7.66 11.41 5.84
N GLY A 33 6.61 10.79 5.31
CA GLY A 33 6.53 9.37 5.04
C GLY A 33 7.51 8.91 3.97
N PHE A 34 7.66 9.64 2.86
CA PHE A 34 8.49 9.18 1.73
C PHE A 34 9.97 9.15 2.08
N PRO A 35 10.59 10.22 2.64
CA PRO A 35 12.00 10.20 3.00
C PRO A 35 12.31 9.19 4.10
N LEU A 36 11.48 9.13 5.15
CA LEU A 36 11.70 8.20 6.26
C LEU A 36 11.62 6.74 5.77
N THR A 37 10.60 6.40 5.00
CA THR A 37 10.42 5.03 4.48
C THR A 37 11.54 4.65 3.53
N SER A 38 11.92 5.54 2.62
CA SER A 38 13.04 5.32 1.70
C SER A 38 14.34 5.05 2.45
N PHE A 39 14.62 5.82 3.51
CA PHE A 39 15.80 5.61 4.37
C PHE A 39 15.80 4.22 5.02
N PHE A 40 14.71 3.82 5.68
CA PHE A 40 14.63 2.53 6.36
C PHE A 40 14.62 1.35 5.38
N LEU A 41 13.96 1.46 4.23
CA LEU A 41 14.00 0.44 3.18
C LEU A 41 15.40 0.25 2.61
N ARG A 42 16.10 1.35 2.31
CA ARG A 42 17.49 1.28 1.83
C ARG A 42 18.40 0.65 2.87
N LYS A 43 18.23 1.02 4.15
CA LYS A 43 18.98 0.43 5.26
C LYS A 43 18.72 -1.07 5.39
N GLU A 44 17.46 -1.50 5.30
CA GLU A 44 17.10 -2.92 5.36
C GLU A 44 17.61 -3.70 4.15
N GLY A 45 17.44 -3.15 2.95
CA GLY A 45 17.92 -3.77 1.72
C GLY A 45 19.43 -4.01 1.74
N ARG A 46 20.22 -3.08 2.31
CA ARG A 46 21.68 -3.24 2.42
C ARG A 46 22.04 -4.42 3.32
N VAL A 47 21.39 -4.53 4.48
CA VAL A 47 21.58 -5.65 5.41
C VAL A 47 21.21 -6.98 4.74
N MET A 48 20.09 -7.03 4.01
CA MET A 48 19.65 -8.23 3.28
C MET A 48 20.62 -8.63 2.18
N ILE A 49 21.15 -7.68 1.40
CA ILE A 49 22.15 -7.98 0.35
C ILE A 49 23.46 -8.46 0.96
N GLU A 50 23.94 -7.86 2.05
CA GLU A 50 25.15 -8.33 2.72
C GLU A 50 25.01 -9.79 3.18
N GLN A 51 23.85 -10.17 3.72
CA GLN A 51 23.54 -11.55 4.07
C GLN A 51 23.47 -12.46 2.84
N PHE A 52 22.86 -11.98 1.76
CA PHE A 52 22.78 -12.73 0.50
C PHE A 52 24.17 -13.00 -0.09
N ARG A 53 25.04 -11.98 -0.16
CA ARG A 53 26.44 -12.08 -0.63
C ARG A 53 27.24 -13.05 0.24
N LYS A 54 27.13 -12.94 1.57
CA LYS A 54 27.79 -13.86 2.52
C LYS A 54 27.33 -15.31 2.31
N ASN A 55 26.04 -15.54 2.17
CA ASN A 55 25.49 -16.88 1.93
C ASN A 55 25.89 -17.46 0.56
N LYS A 56 26.02 -16.61 -0.48
CA LYS A 56 26.51 -17.01 -1.80
C LYS A 56 28.00 -17.35 -1.78
N SER A 57 28.81 -16.58 -1.06
CA SER A 57 30.25 -16.84 -0.86
C SER A 57 30.53 -18.10 -0.02
N SER A 58 29.73 -18.35 1.03
CA SER A 58 29.82 -19.57 1.85
C SER A 58 29.47 -20.84 1.07
N LYS A 59 28.43 -20.79 0.21
CA LYS A 59 28.11 -21.89 -0.72
C LYS A 59 29.17 -22.12 -1.81
N SER A 60 29.96 -21.10 -2.16
CA SER A 60 31.09 -21.23 -3.09
C SER A 60 32.30 -21.89 -2.42
N SER A 61 32.54 -21.62 -1.14
CA SER A 61 33.64 -22.22 -0.36
C SER A 61 33.37 -23.64 0.16
N ALA A 62 32.09 -24.07 0.20
CA ALA A 62 31.68 -25.40 0.70
C ALA A 62 31.50 -26.46 -0.41
N LYS A 63 32.16 -26.31 -1.57
CA LYS A 63 32.21 -27.35 -2.63
C LYS A 63 33.25 -28.44 -2.37
N THR A 64 33.43 -28.83 -1.10
CA THR A 64 34.01 -30.12 -0.75
C THR A 64 33.29 -30.59 0.51
N SER A 65 32.54 -31.68 0.38
CA SER A 65 31.80 -32.41 1.41
C SER A 65 30.33 -32.02 1.65
N ALA A 66 29.49 -32.86 1.04
CA ALA A 66 28.23 -33.42 1.55
C ALA A 66 27.02 -32.50 1.86
N ALA A 67 26.01 -32.71 1.02
CA ALA A 67 24.58 -32.50 1.18
C ALA A 67 24.02 -32.40 2.61
N SER A 68 23.27 -31.33 2.87
CA SER A 68 21.98 -31.35 3.60
C SER A 68 21.27 -30.00 3.48
N GLY A 69 19.93 -30.05 3.48
CA GLY A 69 19.01 -28.99 3.04
C GLY A 69 19.16 -27.64 3.75
N THR A 70 18.85 -26.53 3.09
CA THR A 70 17.45 -26.17 2.86
C THR A 70 17.35 -25.40 1.55
N ALA A 71 16.96 -26.11 0.50
CA ALA A 71 16.42 -25.48 -0.69
C ALA A 71 15.11 -24.79 -0.25
N VAL A 72 15.13 -23.46 -0.19
CA VAL A 72 13.88 -22.72 -0.36
C VAL A 72 13.45 -23.05 -1.76
N SER A 73 12.59 -24.07 -1.83
CA SER A 73 11.87 -24.47 -3.02
C SER A 73 11.38 -23.19 -3.66
N LYS A 74 11.92 -22.90 -4.84
CA LYS A 74 11.26 -22.06 -5.83
C LYS A 74 9.91 -22.73 -5.97
N ALA A 75 8.91 -22.20 -5.25
CA ALA A 75 7.54 -22.52 -5.50
C ALA A 75 7.32 -22.00 -6.92
N THR A 76 7.60 -22.87 -7.88
CA THR A 76 7.00 -22.87 -9.20
C THR A 76 5.53 -22.73 -8.89
N VAL A 77 5.03 -21.50 -8.94
CA VAL A 77 3.61 -21.25 -9.00
C VAL A 77 3.22 -21.90 -10.30
N SER A 78 2.86 -23.17 -10.20
CA SER A 78 2.16 -23.92 -11.22
C SER A 78 1.09 -22.97 -11.72
N GLU A 79 1.21 -22.56 -13.00
CA GLU A 79 0.19 -21.83 -13.71
C GLU A 79 -1.06 -22.72 -13.69
N LYS A 80 -1.85 -22.62 -12.62
CA LYS A 80 -3.23 -23.13 -12.62
C LYS A 80 -3.88 -22.45 -13.79
N LYS A 81 -4.27 -23.22 -14.82
CA LYS A 81 -5.06 -22.76 -15.96
C LYS A 81 -6.16 -21.84 -15.46
N THR A 82 -5.89 -20.55 -15.62
CA THR A 82 -6.65 -19.48 -15.02
C THR A 82 -7.74 -19.13 -16.04
N ILE A 83 -8.88 -18.56 -15.64
CA ILE A 83 -9.89 -18.11 -16.63
C ILE A 83 -9.25 -17.11 -17.62
N ASN A 84 -8.20 -16.42 -17.18
CA ASN A 84 -7.33 -15.53 -17.97
C ASN A 84 -6.44 -16.22 -19.02
N SER A 85 -6.16 -17.52 -18.91
CA SER A 85 -5.38 -18.27 -19.91
C SER A 85 -6.25 -18.83 -21.04
N LEU A 86 -7.59 -18.75 -20.89
CA LEU A 86 -8.57 -19.17 -21.91
C LEU A 86 -8.92 -18.04 -22.90
N VAL A 87 -8.59 -16.80 -22.57
CA VAL A 87 -8.86 -15.64 -23.44
C VAL A 87 -7.61 -15.33 -24.27
N PRO A 88 -7.68 -15.40 -25.62
CA PRO A 88 -6.56 -15.05 -26.50
C PRO A 88 -6.03 -13.64 -26.21
N GLU A 89 -4.72 -13.44 -26.30
CA GLU A 89 -4.08 -12.13 -26.02
C GLU A 89 -4.66 -10.98 -26.83
N LYS A 90 -5.19 -11.26 -28.04
CA LYS A 90 -5.85 -10.27 -28.91
C LYS A 90 -7.02 -9.54 -28.25
N TYR A 91 -7.65 -10.13 -27.23
CA TYR A 91 -8.79 -9.55 -26.52
C TYR A 91 -8.40 -8.89 -25.18
N LYS A 92 -7.13 -8.97 -24.77
CA LYS A 92 -6.63 -8.33 -23.54
C LYS A 92 -6.32 -6.84 -23.76
N THR A 93 -7.34 -6.09 -24.15
CA THR A 93 -7.24 -4.63 -24.33
C THR A 93 -7.36 -3.90 -22.99
N PRO A 94 -6.98 -2.62 -22.90
CA PRO A 94 -7.21 -1.82 -21.69
C PRO A 94 -8.67 -1.85 -21.20
N THR A 95 -9.62 -1.80 -22.14
CA THR A 95 -11.05 -1.90 -21.87
C THR A 95 -11.43 -3.25 -21.24
N TYR A 96 -10.80 -4.35 -21.65
CA TYR A 96 -11.04 -5.66 -21.03
C TYR A 96 -10.70 -5.66 -19.54
N TYR A 97 -9.56 -5.06 -19.16
CA TYR A 97 -9.16 -4.95 -17.76
C TYR A 97 -10.10 -4.06 -16.95
N LEU A 98 -10.50 -2.92 -17.50
CA LEU A 98 -11.45 -2.02 -16.85
C LEU A 98 -12.84 -2.63 -16.71
N THR A 99 -13.35 -3.31 -17.73
CA THR A 99 -14.66 -3.99 -17.67
C THR A 99 -14.67 -5.06 -16.59
N LYS A 100 -13.60 -5.84 -16.45
CA LYS A 100 -13.49 -6.82 -15.37
C LYS A 100 -13.53 -6.18 -13.99
N LEU A 101 -12.78 -5.10 -13.79
CA LEU A 101 -12.82 -4.33 -12.55
C LEU A 101 -14.21 -3.75 -12.29
N GLY A 102 -14.88 -3.24 -13.33
CA GLY A 102 -16.25 -2.74 -13.29
C GLY A 102 -17.26 -3.83 -12.90
N ILE A 103 -17.16 -5.04 -13.44
CA ILE A 103 -18.00 -6.18 -13.05
C ILE A 103 -17.85 -6.49 -11.57
N LEU A 104 -16.61 -6.54 -11.06
CA LEU A 104 -16.37 -6.75 -9.63
C LEU A 104 -16.94 -5.61 -8.77
N ALA A 105 -16.82 -4.37 -9.22
CA ALA A 105 -17.42 -3.21 -8.53
C ALA A 105 -18.96 -3.30 -8.50
N VAL A 106 -19.60 -3.74 -9.59
CA VAL A 106 -21.05 -3.97 -9.64
C VAL A 106 -21.47 -5.10 -8.69
N ILE A 107 -20.69 -6.18 -8.60
CA ILE A 107 -20.96 -7.27 -7.64
C ILE A 107 -20.92 -6.73 -6.20
N VAL A 108 -19.90 -5.94 -5.86
CA VAL A 108 -19.81 -5.27 -4.54
C VAL A 108 -21.04 -4.38 -4.30
N TYR A 109 -21.43 -3.58 -5.28
CA TYR A 109 -22.60 -2.71 -5.19
C TYR A 109 -23.89 -3.50 -4.92
N ILE A 110 -24.11 -4.60 -5.65
CA ILE A 110 -25.29 -5.47 -5.45
C ILE A 110 -25.26 -6.08 -4.06
N ILE A 111 -24.12 -6.60 -3.60
CA ILE A 111 -24.00 -7.16 -2.25
C ILE A 111 -24.35 -6.11 -1.20
N ASN A 112 -23.82 -4.89 -1.34
CA ASN A 112 -24.12 -3.78 -0.43
C ASN A 112 -25.60 -3.41 -0.40
N LEU A 113 -26.30 -3.47 -1.55
CA LEU A 113 -27.74 -3.23 -1.62
C LEU A 113 -28.54 -4.28 -0.82
N PHE A 114 -28.14 -5.56 -0.89
CA PHE A 114 -28.81 -6.65 -0.16
C PHE A 114 -28.43 -6.73 1.33
N THR A 115 -27.19 -6.36 1.69
CA THR A 115 -26.72 -6.39 3.09
C THR A 115 -26.93 -5.09 3.84
N GLY A 116 -27.45 -4.03 3.19
CA GLY A 116 -27.69 -2.74 3.82
C GLY A 116 -26.41 -2.07 4.34
N GLN A 117 -25.28 -2.25 3.64
CA GLN A 117 -23.96 -1.76 4.04
C GLN A 117 -23.46 -2.23 5.42
N PHE A 118 -23.82 -3.45 5.85
CA PHE A 118 -23.33 -4.01 7.11
C PHE A 118 -21.79 -4.07 7.20
N PHE A 119 -21.10 -4.25 6.07
CA PHE A 119 -19.65 -4.20 5.98
C PHE A 119 -19.18 -2.88 5.39
N SER A 120 -18.00 -2.42 5.84
CA SER A 120 -17.29 -1.34 5.15
C SER A 120 -17.10 -1.70 3.68
N GLN A 121 -17.59 -0.83 2.79
CA GLN A 121 -17.49 -1.01 1.35
C GLN A 121 -16.05 -1.32 0.90
N THR A 122 -15.06 -0.61 1.43
CA THR A 122 -13.64 -0.83 1.08
C THR A 122 -13.14 -2.23 1.45
N ILE A 123 -13.57 -2.77 2.59
CA ILE A 123 -13.18 -4.12 3.01
C ILE A 123 -13.79 -5.16 2.07
N LEU A 124 -15.06 -4.96 1.70
CA LEU A 124 -15.76 -5.83 0.76
C LEU A 124 -15.13 -5.79 -0.65
N GLU A 125 -14.74 -4.60 -1.13
CA GLU A 125 -14.00 -4.43 -2.40
C GLU A 125 -12.68 -5.20 -2.40
N ILE A 126 -11.91 -5.13 -1.30
CA ILE A 126 -10.67 -5.90 -1.15
C ILE A 126 -10.97 -7.40 -1.16
N ALA A 127 -11.97 -7.85 -0.40
CA ALA A 127 -12.32 -9.27 -0.32
C ALA A 127 -12.74 -9.84 -1.69
N ILE A 128 -13.63 -9.15 -2.40
CA ILE A 128 -14.06 -9.53 -3.75
C ILE A 128 -12.91 -9.45 -4.75
N GLY A 129 -12.03 -8.46 -4.63
CA GLY A 129 -10.81 -8.37 -5.45
C GLY A 129 -9.87 -9.56 -5.26
N VAL A 130 -9.62 -9.96 -4.00
CA VAL A 130 -8.78 -11.12 -3.66
C VAL A 130 -9.42 -12.42 -4.18
N ILE A 131 -10.73 -12.61 -3.98
CA ILE A 131 -11.47 -13.76 -4.54
C ILE A 131 -11.38 -13.76 -6.06
N GLY A 132 -11.52 -12.61 -6.72
CA GLY A 132 -11.39 -12.46 -8.17
C GLY A 132 -10.01 -12.90 -8.68
N VAL A 133 -8.93 -12.62 -7.95
CA VAL A 133 -7.59 -13.12 -8.27
C VAL A 133 -7.47 -14.62 -8.01
N MET A 134 -8.01 -15.12 -6.89
CA MET A 134 -7.94 -16.55 -6.52
C MET A 134 -8.72 -17.45 -7.49
N CYS A 135 -9.90 -17.02 -7.92
CA CYS A 135 -10.70 -17.69 -8.96
C CYS A 135 -10.09 -17.54 -10.35
N GLY A 136 -9.06 -16.70 -10.50
CA GLY A 136 -8.40 -16.51 -11.77
C GLY A 136 -9.15 -15.64 -12.77
N PHE A 137 -10.09 -14.84 -12.28
CA PHE A 137 -10.81 -13.86 -13.09
C PHE A 137 -9.98 -12.57 -13.27
N LEU A 138 -9.27 -12.15 -12.22
CA LEU A 138 -8.47 -10.93 -12.19
C LEU A 138 -6.98 -11.24 -12.35
N GLU A 139 -6.31 -10.51 -13.24
CA GLU A 139 -4.86 -10.62 -13.43
C GLU A 139 -4.09 -9.76 -12.43
N LYS A 140 -2.80 -10.04 -12.23
CA LYS A 140 -1.91 -9.15 -11.47
C LYS A 140 -1.79 -7.79 -12.17
N GLU A 141 -1.78 -6.73 -11.36
CA GLU A 141 -1.65 -5.32 -11.77
C GLU A 141 -2.62 -4.90 -12.90
N PRO A 142 -3.94 -5.15 -12.76
CA PRO A 142 -4.90 -4.92 -13.83
C PRO A 142 -4.98 -3.44 -14.24
N LEU A 143 -4.79 -2.51 -13.29
CA LEU A 143 -4.80 -1.07 -13.56
C LEU A 143 -3.58 -0.59 -14.35
N LYS A 144 -2.41 -1.20 -14.12
CA LYS A 144 -1.19 -0.93 -14.87
C LYS A 144 -1.32 -1.46 -16.30
N LYS A 145 -1.88 -2.66 -16.47
CA LYS A 145 -2.21 -3.24 -17.78
C LYS A 145 -3.26 -2.44 -18.53
N ALA A 146 -4.22 -1.85 -17.82
CA ALA A 146 -5.21 -0.94 -18.36
C ALA A 146 -4.66 0.47 -18.68
N GLN A 147 -3.39 0.76 -18.37
CA GLN A 147 -2.78 2.10 -18.46
C GLN A 147 -3.64 3.21 -17.80
N SER A 148 -4.45 2.83 -16.81
CA SER A 148 -5.47 3.71 -16.22
C SER A 148 -5.01 4.39 -14.93
N MET A 149 -3.80 4.08 -14.46
CA MET A 149 -3.21 4.65 -13.25
C MET A 149 -3.15 6.19 -13.31
N GLY A 150 -2.81 6.77 -14.47
CA GLY A 150 -2.75 8.23 -14.63
C GLY A 150 -4.12 8.91 -14.47
N ILE A 151 -5.16 8.35 -15.11
CA ILE A 151 -6.53 8.86 -15.01
C ILE A 151 -7.05 8.73 -13.58
N LEU A 152 -6.82 7.59 -12.92
CA LEU A 152 -7.22 7.40 -11.51
C LEU A 152 -6.52 8.38 -10.57
N GLN A 153 -5.23 8.65 -10.79
CA GLN A 153 -4.51 9.65 -10.01
C GLN A 153 -5.06 11.07 -10.23
N LEU A 154 -5.45 11.40 -11.47
CA LEU A 154 -6.09 12.67 -11.79
C LEU A 154 -7.44 12.81 -11.08
N CYS A 155 -8.30 11.79 -11.14
CA CYS A 155 -9.59 11.78 -10.44
C CYS A 155 -9.40 11.92 -8.91
N LEU A 156 -8.43 11.20 -8.33
CA LEU A 156 -8.11 11.31 -6.91
C LEU A 156 -7.65 12.73 -6.55
N THR A 157 -6.80 13.34 -7.38
CA THR A 157 -6.32 14.72 -7.18
C THR A 157 -7.48 15.72 -7.25
N ALA A 158 -8.37 15.57 -8.24
CA ALA A 158 -9.56 16.40 -8.38
C ALA A 158 -10.50 16.28 -7.18
N SER A 159 -10.67 15.08 -6.61
CA SER A 159 -11.48 14.86 -5.41
C SER A 159 -10.99 15.65 -4.19
N PHE A 160 -9.67 15.82 -4.04
CA PHE A 160 -9.12 16.62 -2.94
C PHE A 160 -9.27 18.12 -3.16
N MET A 161 -9.29 18.58 -4.42
CA MET A 161 -9.45 19.99 -4.74
C MET A 161 -10.76 20.58 -4.18
N ARG A 162 -11.81 19.75 -4.12
CA ARG A 162 -13.09 20.14 -3.49
C ARG A 162 -12.93 20.59 -2.04
N ASN A 163 -12.05 19.95 -1.27
CA ASN A 163 -11.84 20.29 0.14
C ASN A 163 -11.10 21.63 0.33
N PHE A 164 -10.56 22.19 -0.76
CA PHE A 164 -9.91 23.50 -0.78
C PHE A 164 -10.76 24.60 -1.42
N ALA A 165 -11.90 24.26 -2.03
CA ALA A 165 -12.70 25.19 -2.83
C ALA A 165 -13.13 26.45 -2.06
N ASP A 166 -13.46 26.29 -0.78
CA ASP A 166 -13.93 27.37 0.10
C ASP A 166 -12.84 27.87 1.08
N SER A 167 -11.57 27.48 0.88
CA SER A 167 -10.48 27.75 1.81
C SER A 167 -9.71 29.02 1.47
N THR A 168 -9.48 29.91 2.44
CA THR A 168 -8.60 31.06 2.24
C THR A 168 -7.13 30.69 2.46
N PRO A 169 -6.15 31.30 1.74
CA PRO A 169 -4.73 31.08 1.99
C PRO A 169 -4.31 31.31 3.45
N GLN A 170 -4.89 32.32 4.11
CA GLN A 170 -4.62 32.64 5.51
C GLN A 170 -5.02 31.52 6.46
N GLN A 171 -6.18 30.88 6.23
CA GLN A 171 -6.60 29.70 6.99
C GLN A 171 -5.62 28.54 6.79
N LEU A 172 -5.14 28.31 5.57
CA LEU A 172 -4.14 27.28 5.29
C LEU A 172 -2.85 27.51 6.08
N PHE A 173 -2.34 28.75 6.11
CA PHE A 173 -1.13 29.08 6.87
C PHE A 173 -1.32 28.88 8.39
N GLY A 174 -2.50 29.18 8.93
CA GLY A 174 -2.82 28.95 10.34
C GLY A 174 -2.78 27.46 10.74
N LEU A 175 -3.03 26.55 9.79
CA LEU A 175 -3.04 25.11 10.04
C LEU A 175 -1.66 24.45 9.92
N ILE A 176 -0.66 25.12 9.34
CA ILE A 176 0.69 24.54 9.13
C ILE A 176 1.31 24.06 10.45
N VAL A 177 1.29 24.89 11.50
CA VAL A 177 1.89 24.53 12.79
C VAL A 177 1.20 23.30 13.40
N PRO A 178 -0.15 23.26 13.51
CA PRO A 178 -0.87 22.05 13.89
C PRO A 178 -0.53 20.82 13.04
N ILE A 179 -0.46 20.95 11.72
CA ILE A 179 -0.15 19.84 10.80
C ILE A 179 1.22 19.26 11.10
N PHE A 180 2.25 20.11 11.21
CA PHE A 180 3.60 19.66 11.54
C PHE A 180 3.64 18.98 12.91
N GLY A 181 2.97 19.55 13.92
CA GLY A 181 2.85 18.93 15.24
C GLY A 181 2.22 17.54 15.17
N PHE A 182 1.09 17.40 14.47
CA PHE A 182 0.43 16.11 14.26
C PHE A 182 1.30 15.10 13.52
N LEU A 183 1.99 15.51 12.45
CA LEU A 183 2.84 14.61 11.66
C LEU A 183 4.06 14.12 12.43
N VAL A 184 4.67 14.99 13.25
CA VAL A 184 5.78 14.59 14.14
C VAL A 184 5.30 13.60 15.20
N MET A 185 4.19 13.92 15.87
CA MET A 185 3.59 13.04 16.88
C MET A 185 3.18 11.68 16.28
N ALA A 186 2.55 11.69 15.11
CA ALA A 186 2.17 10.49 14.39
C ALA A 186 3.41 9.66 14.00
N SER A 187 4.48 10.31 13.52
CA SER A 187 5.73 9.63 13.17
C SER A 187 6.38 8.97 14.38
N ILE A 188 6.37 9.63 15.54
CA ILE A 188 6.87 9.06 16.81
C ILE A 188 5.99 7.89 17.26
N ALA A 189 4.67 8.03 17.23
CA ALA A 189 3.74 6.98 17.60
C ALA A 189 3.90 5.74 16.70
N ILE A 190 4.01 5.95 15.39
CA ILE A 190 4.29 4.89 14.41
C ILE A 190 5.63 4.25 14.75
N ALA A 191 6.67 5.03 15.04
CA ALA A 191 7.99 4.48 15.35
C ALA A 191 7.97 3.56 16.57
N VAL A 192 7.37 4.04 17.67
CA VAL A 192 7.26 3.28 18.93
C VAL A 192 6.45 2.00 18.72
N ALA A 193 5.26 2.11 18.12
CA ALA A 193 4.39 0.96 17.89
C ALA A 193 5.04 -0.07 16.96
N SER A 194 5.67 0.40 15.87
CA SER A 194 6.30 -0.46 14.88
C SER A 194 7.49 -1.21 15.46
N ILE A 195 8.32 -0.56 16.28
CA ILE A 195 9.46 -1.21 16.93
C ILE A 195 8.99 -2.24 17.96
N LEU A 196 7.95 -1.92 18.74
CA LEU A 196 7.39 -2.83 19.74
C LEU A 196 6.84 -4.10 19.08
N VAL A 197 5.97 -3.95 18.08
CA VAL A 197 5.39 -5.07 17.34
C VAL A 197 6.46 -5.81 16.53
N GLY A 198 7.41 -5.07 15.97
CA GLY A 198 8.57 -5.61 15.26
C GLY A 198 9.38 -6.61 16.07
N LYS A 199 9.62 -6.31 17.35
CA LYS A 199 10.29 -7.22 18.28
C LYS A 199 9.51 -8.53 18.47
N VAL A 200 8.19 -8.45 18.60
CA VAL A 200 7.33 -9.64 18.73
C VAL A 200 7.37 -10.49 17.46
N MET A 201 7.35 -9.84 16.29
CA MET A 201 7.38 -10.50 14.98
C MET A 201 8.80 -10.92 14.53
N LYS A 202 9.83 -10.66 15.35
CA LYS A 202 11.25 -10.91 15.05
C LYS A 202 11.72 -10.23 13.74
N PHE A 203 11.14 -9.09 13.41
CA PHE A 203 11.60 -8.25 12.30
C PHE A 203 12.73 -7.32 12.76
N SER A 204 13.60 -6.94 11.83
CA SER A 204 14.58 -5.91 12.09
C SER A 204 13.87 -4.57 12.37
N VAL A 205 14.53 -3.68 13.11
CA VAL A 205 13.99 -2.34 13.37
C VAL A 205 13.70 -1.60 12.06
N SER A 206 14.59 -1.70 11.06
CA SER A 206 14.42 -1.02 9.77
C SER A 206 13.21 -1.57 9.00
N MET A 207 13.03 -2.90 8.98
CA MET A 207 11.87 -3.52 8.33
C MET A 207 10.57 -3.13 9.03
N SER A 208 10.54 -3.16 10.36
CA SER A 208 9.35 -2.78 11.13
C SER A 208 8.98 -1.32 10.91
N MET A 209 9.97 -0.42 10.90
CA MET A 209 9.77 0.98 10.58
C MET A 209 9.23 1.17 9.16
N ALA A 210 9.82 0.49 8.16
CA ALA A 210 9.34 0.57 6.77
C ALA A 210 7.89 0.08 6.62
N ILE A 211 7.53 -1.01 7.30
CA ILE A 211 6.15 -1.53 7.33
C ILE A 211 5.20 -0.53 8.00
N GLY A 212 5.59 0.05 9.13
CA GLY A 212 4.73 0.96 9.89
C GLY A 212 4.55 2.33 9.25
N LEU A 213 5.63 2.91 8.71
CA LEU A 213 5.57 4.20 8.01
C LEU A 213 4.72 4.14 6.75
N ASN A 214 4.43 2.94 6.26
CA ASN A 214 3.56 2.71 5.12
C ASN A 214 2.13 3.24 5.30
N CYS A 215 1.72 3.52 6.55
CA CYS A 215 0.52 4.29 6.87
C CYS A 215 0.47 5.67 6.16
N PHE A 216 1.62 6.25 5.82
CA PHE A 216 1.71 7.53 5.12
C PHE A 216 1.75 7.42 3.59
N LEU A 217 2.09 6.26 3.03
CA LEU A 217 2.34 6.13 1.60
C LEU A 217 1.12 5.66 0.83
N GLY A 218 0.53 4.54 1.25
CA GLY A 218 -0.48 3.86 0.43
C GLY A 218 0.03 3.51 -0.98
N PHE A 219 -0.84 2.88 -1.78
CA PHE A 219 -0.55 2.60 -3.18
C PHE A 219 -0.94 3.80 -4.06
N PRO A 220 -0.15 4.19 -5.09
CA PRO A 220 1.04 3.51 -5.63
C PRO A 220 2.39 3.94 -5.03
N PHE A 221 2.42 4.91 -4.12
CA PHE A 221 3.67 5.48 -3.62
C PHE A 221 4.53 4.46 -2.88
N ASN A 222 3.93 3.54 -2.12
CA ASN A 222 4.65 2.47 -1.43
C ASN A 222 5.40 1.53 -2.40
N TYR A 223 4.80 1.23 -3.55
CA TYR A 223 5.41 0.43 -4.61
C TYR A 223 6.60 1.19 -5.21
N ILE A 224 6.40 2.45 -5.57
CA ILE A 224 7.44 3.28 -6.20
C ILE A 224 8.65 3.44 -5.28
N ILE A 225 8.44 3.79 -4.01
CA ILE A 225 9.53 3.98 -3.04
C ILE A 225 10.25 2.66 -2.75
N CYS A 226 9.51 1.54 -2.70
CA CYS A 226 10.13 0.23 -2.52
C CYS A 226 10.96 -0.18 -3.73
N ASP A 227 10.43 -0.02 -4.94
CA ASP A 227 11.15 -0.32 -6.19
C ASP A 227 12.40 0.57 -6.34
N GLU A 228 12.30 1.86 -6.05
CA GLU A 228 13.45 2.78 -6.04
C GLU A 228 14.50 2.36 -4.99
N ALA A 229 14.07 1.94 -3.79
CA ALA A 229 14.98 1.47 -2.75
C ALA A 229 15.68 0.17 -3.16
N VAL A 230 14.97 -0.77 -3.79
CA VAL A 230 15.55 -2.01 -4.31
C VAL A 230 16.56 -1.71 -5.41
N ASN A 231 16.21 -0.87 -6.38
CA ASN A 231 17.08 -0.49 -7.48
C ASN A 231 18.31 0.32 -7.03
N ALA A 232 18.18 1.12 -5.97
CA ALA A 232 19.29 1.88 -5.40
C ALA A 232 20.27 1.03 -4.58
N VAL A 233 19.85 -0.15 -4.12
CA VAL A 233 20.64 -1.01 -3.24
C VAL A 233 21.16 -2.25 -3.95
N GLY A 234 20.38 -2.84 -4.87
CA GLY A 234 20.76 -3.99 -5.68
C GLY A 234 21.67 -3.61 -6.84
N GLU A 235 22.88 -4.18 -6.87
CA GLU A 235 23.86 -3.95 -7.94
C GLU A 235 23.67 -4.92 -9.11
N THR A 236 23.19 -6.14 -8.83
CA THR A 236 22.93 -7.18 -9.84
C THR A 236 21.45 -7.51 -9.95
N GLU A 237 21.04 -8.07 -11.09
CA GLU A 237 19.65 -8.48 -11.30
C GLU A 237 19.19 -9.53 -10.28
N GLU A 238 20.07 -10.48 -9.93
CA GLU A 238 19.78 -11.49 -8.89
C GLU A 238 19.53 -10.86 -7.51
N GLU A 239 20.28 -9.81 -7.15
CA GLU A 239 20.09 -9.11 -5.88
C GLU A 239 18.78 -8.31 -5.88
N ARG A 240 18.44 -7.68 -7.00
CA ARG A 240 17.17 -6.96 -7.17
C ARG A 240 15.99 -7.91 -7.10
N GLU A 241 16.04 -9.05 -7.77
CA GLU A 241 15.01 -10.09 -7.69
C GLU A 241 14.85 -10.63 -6.27
N TYR A 242 15.96 -10.89 -5.56
CA TYR A 242 15.94 -11.34 -4.17
C TYR A 242 15.26 -10.31 -3.25
N LEU A 243 15.65 -9.05 -3.34
CA LEU A 243 15.04 -7.98 -2.55
C LEU A 243 13.58 -7.76 -2.92
N ASN A 244 13.24 -7.72 -4.21
CA ASN A 244 11.88 -7.56 -4.69
C ASN A 244 10.98 -8.69 -4.19
N GLY A 245 11.46 -9.93 -4.17
CA GLY A 245 10.72 -11.09 -3.65
C GLY A 245 10.34 -10.97 -2.16
N ILE A 246 11.05 -10.16 -1.38
CA ILE A 246 10.85 -10.03 0.07
C ILE A 246 10.18 -8.70 0.42
N LEU A 247 10.72 -7.58 -0.08
CA LEU A 247 10.29 -6.24 0.31
C LEU A 247 8.97 -5.84 -0.35
N MET A 248 8.78 -6.10 -1.65
CA MET A 248 7.58 -5.66 -2.38
C MET A 248 6.29 -6.26 -1.81
N PRO A 249 6.19 -7.58 -1.54
CA PRO A 249 4.97 -8.13 -0.94
C PRO A 249 4.69 -7.54 0.43
N LYS A 250 5.71 -7.36 1.27
CA LYS A 250 5.54 -6.79 2.63
C LYS A 250 5.06 -5.35 2.57
N MET A 251 5.62 -4.54 1.67
CA MET A 251 5.22 -3.14 1.48
C MET A 251 3.82 -3.02 0.87
N ILE A 252 3.45 -3.83 -0.10
CA ILE A 252 2.10 -3.74 -0.70
C ILE A 252 1.04 -4.18 0.31
N ILE A 253 1.24 -5.33 0.97
CA ILE A 253 0.26 -5.89 1.91
C ILE A 253 0.09 -4.98 3.13
N SER A 254 1.18 -4.49 3.72
CA SER A 254 1.07 -3.58 4.87
C SER A 254 0.33 -2.29 4.53
N GLY A 255 0.54 -1.76 3.32
CA GLY A 255 -0.15 -0.54 2.87
C GLY A 255 -1.65 -0.77 2.69
N ILE A 256 -2.04 -1.90 2.08
CA ILE A 256 -3.45 -2.26 1.93
C ILE A 256 -4.13 -2.44 3.29
N VAL A 257 -3.50 -3.17 4.21
CA VAL A 257 -4.06 -3.41 5.55
C VAL A 257 -4.19 -2.09 6.31
N ALA A 258 -3.15 -1.27 6.38
CA ALA A 258 -3.17 -0.03 7.14
C ALA A 258 -4.09 1.03 6.52
N VAL A 259 -3.91 1.34 5.24
CA VAL A 259 -4.56 2.49 4.59
C VAL A 259 -5.97 2.17 4.13
N SER A 260 -6.32 0.91 3.90
CA SER A 260 -7.65 0.55 3.41
C SER A 260 -8.52 -0.14 4.47
N MET A 261 -7.97 -1.09 5.22
CA MET A 261 -8.78 -1.84 6.22
C MET A 261 -8.83 -1.10 7.55
N VAL A 262 -7.68 -0.91 8.19
CA VAL A 262 -7.62 -0.32 9.54
C VAL A 262 -8.10 1.13 9.52
N SER A 263 -7.66 1.93 8.54
CA SER A 263 -8.08 3.34 8.45
C SER A 263 -9.60 3.49 8.29
N THR A 264 -10.25 2.61 7.53
CA THR A 264 -11.70 2.70 7.28
C THR A 264 -12.49 2.23 8.49
N LEU A 265 -12.02 1.21 9.21
CA LEU A 265 -12.63 0.80 10.48
C LEU A 265 -12.54 1.91 11.52
N VAL A 266 -11.35 2.49 11.69
CA VAL A 266 -11.12 3.58 12.64
C VAL A 266 -11.95 4.81 12.26
N ALA A 267 -11.93 5.20 10.98
CA ALA A 267 -12.78 6.29 10.48
C ALA A 267 -14.26 6.02 10.72
N GLY A 268 -14.75 4.80 10.43
CA GLY A 268 -16.14 4.42 10.68
C GLY A 268 -16.53 4.51 12.15
N MET A 269 -15.64 4.10 13.07
CA MET A 269 -15.85 4.27 14.50
C MET A 269 -15.95 5.75 14.90
N PHE A 270 -15.04 6.59 14.40
CA PHE A 270 -15.08 8.03 14.69
C PHE A 270 -16.32 8.71 14.11
N VAL A 271 -16.75 8.35 12.90
CA VAL A 271 -18.04 8.85 12.34
C VAL A 271 -19.20 8.43 13.23
N GLY A 272 -19.25 7.17 13.69
CA GLY A 272 -20.32 6.71 14.57
C GLY A 272 -20.35 7.40 15.95
N MET A 273 -19.26 8.04 16.35
CA MET A 273 -19.15 8.80 17.60
C MET A 273 -19.45 10.30 17.44
N MET A 274 -19.55 10.80 16.20
CA MET A 274 -19.76 12.20 15.85
C MET A 274 -21.17 12.45 15.35
#